data_AF-A0A9D1ISL9-F1
#
_entry.id   AF-A0A9D1ISL9-F1
#
_cell.length_a   1.000
_cell.length_b   1.000
_cell.length_c   1.000
_cell.angle_alpha   90.00
_cell.angle_beta   90.00
_cell.angle_gamma   90.00
#
_symmetry.space_group_name_H-M   'P 1'
#
loop_
_entity.id
_entity.type
_entity.pdbx_description
1 polymer ?
#
loop_
_entity_poly.entity_id
_entity_poly.type
_entity_poly.pdbx_seq_one_letter_code
_entity_poly.pdbx_strand_id
1 'polypeptide(L)'
;MTFEEKLVALRKEKGLSQLQLAEQLNVSRQAISRWESGAAMPTVDNLVYLSRLYGVSLDALLDTGFEPTLPNAQDAAMTPEQEDDSVHSAINVRSCRRIKVMTIAAGIAALLLAVMIVVLMWIPLTTHGELQNQDGIPMVPIEDLEGKPVVPTERFSLNW
;
A
#
# COMPACT_ATOMS: atom_id res chain seq x y z
N MET A 1 25.23 7.13 -5.29
CA MET A 1 24.03 6.31 -5.52
C MET A 1 24.16 5.73 -6.91
N THR A 2 24.15 4.41 -7.04
CA THR A 2 24.32 3.76 -8.35
C THR A 2 23.02 3.76 -9.15
N PHE A 3 23.10 3.40 -10.44
CA PHE A 3 21.93 3.35 -11.32
C PHE A 3 20.85 2.38 -10.81
N GLU A 4 21.27 1.21 -10.31
CA GLU A 4 20.40 0.15 -9.81
C GLU A 4 19.59 0.65 -8.60
N GLU A 5 20.28 1.31 -7.67
CA GLU A 5 19.67 1.90 -6.47
C GLU A 5 18.66 3.00 -6.86
N LYS A 6 19.02 3.85 -7.83
CA LYS A 6 18.14 4.91 -8.36
C LYS A 6 16.87 4.30 -8.95
N LEU A 7 17.01 3.25 -9.75
CA LEU A 7 15.87 2.58 -10.37
C LEU A 7 14.90 2.01 -9.33
N VAL A 8 15.42 1.36 -8.28
CA VAL A 8 14.61 0.86 -7.17
C VAL A 8 13.89 1.99 -6.44
N ALA A 9 14.58 3.10 -6.18
CA ALA A 9 14.01 4.26 -5.50
C ALA A 9 12.87 4.89 -6.30
N LEU A 10 13.09 5.13 -7.60
CA LEU A 10 12.09 5.71 -8.50
C LEU A 10 10.86 4.80 -8.66
N ARG A 11 11.06 3.48 -8.76
CA ARG A 11 9.96 2.51 -8.80
C ARG A 11 9.12 2.57 -7.52
N LYS A 12 9.78 2.59 -6.36
CA LYS A 12 9.11 2.68 -5.05
C LYS A 12 8.40 4.01 -4.86
N GLU A 13 8.97 5.11 -5.34
CA GLU A 13 8.34 6.44 -5.31
C GLU A 13 7.03 6.47 -6.10
N LYS A 14 6.98 5.76 -7.24
CA LYS A 14 5.75 5.58 -8.04
C LYS A 14 4.80 4.52 -7.47
N GLY A 15 5.17 3.81 -6.41
CA GLY A 15 4.37 2.72 -5.83
C GLY A 15 4.21 1.51 -6.74
N LEU A 16 5.11 1.32 -7.72
CA LEU A 16 5.02 0.24 -8.70
C LEU A 16 5.67 -1.04 -8.17
N SER A 17 5.02 -2.18 -8.40
CA SER A 17 5.68 -3.48 -8.28
C SER A 17 6.60 -3.74 -9.48
N GLN A 18 7.57 -4.65 -9.33
CA GLN A 18 8.43 -5.06 -10.45
C GLN A 18 7.62 -5.65 -11.61
N LEU A 19 6.50 -6.33 -11.31
CA LEU A 19 5.61 -6.89 -12.32
C LEU A 19 4.91 -5.77 -13.13
N GLN A 20 4.33 -4.79 -12.45
CA GLN A 20 3.67 -3.66 -13.11
C GLN A 20 4.63 -2.83 -13.96
N LEU A 21 5.87 -2.63 -13.49
CA LEU A 21 6.90 -1.95 -14.28
C LEU A 21 7.25 -2.78 -15.53
N ALA A 22 7.37 -4.10 -15.37
CA ALA A 22 7.66 -5.01 -16.47
C ALA A 22 6.55 -4.99 -17.54
N GLU A 23 5.29 -4.98 -17.12
CA GLU A 23 4.12 -4.86 -18.01
C GLU A 23 4.14 -3.53 -18.80
N GLN A 24 4.48 -2.42 -18.15
CA GLN A 24 4.55 -1.11 -18.82
C GLN A 24 5.69 -1.03 -19.86
N LEU A 25 6.81 -1.69 -19.59
CA LEU A 25 7.96 -1.75 -20.49
C LEU A 25 7.87 -2.91 -21.49
N ASN A 26 6.83 -3.74 -21.39
CA ASN A 26 6.66 -4.96 -22.17
C ASN A 26 7.89 -5.89 -22.11
N VAL A 27 8.48 -6.03 -20.91
CA VAL A 27 9.61 -6.91 -20.62
C VAL A 27 9.23 -7.94 -19.55
N SER A 28 10.10 -8.93 -19.31
CA SER A 28 9.86 -9.90 -18.24
C SER A 28 10.15 -9.28 -16.86
N ARG A 29 9.41 -9.72 -15.84
CA ARG A 29 9.69 -9.35 -14.43
C ARG A 29 11.15 -9.66 -14.04
N GLN A 30 11.72 -10.73 -14.60
CA GLN A 30 13.11 -11.11 -14.38
C GLN A 30 14.09 -10.06 -14.93
N ALA A 31 13.79 -9.43 -16.07
CA ALA A 31 14.62 -8.34 -16.60
C ALA A 31 14.69 -7.16 -15.63
N ILE A 32 13.54 -6.71 -15.11
CA ILE A 32 13.47 -5.64 -14.09
C ILE A 32 14.29 -6.01 -12.85
N SER A 33 14.13 -7.24 -12.35
CA SER A 33 14.89 -7.70 -11.18
C SER A 33 16.40 -7.68 -11.42
N ARG A 34 16.86 -8.00 -12.64
CA ARG A 34 18.28 -7.99 -12.99
C ARG A 34 18.82 -6.57 -13.16
N TRP A 35 18.01 -5.63 -13.66
CA TRP A 35 18.39 -4.21 -13.72
C TRP A 35 18.49 -3.60 -12.33
N GLU A 36 17.55 -3.92 -11.44
CA GLU A 36 17.56 -3.45 -10.04
C GLU A 36 18.69 -4.08 -9.20
N SER A 37 19.28 -5.18 -9.65
CA SER A 37 20.41 -5.85 -8.98
C SER A 37 21.75 -5.61 -9.67
N GLY A 38 21.79 -4.84 -10.78
CA GLY A 38 23.01 -4.61 -11.56
C GLY A 38 23.51 -5.82 -12.36
N ALA A 39 22.71 -6.89 -12.45
CA ALA A 39 23.07 -8.11 -13.18
C ALA A 39 22.83 -8.00 -14.70
N ALA A 40 22.20 -6.91 -15.16
CA ALA A 40 22.02 -6.56 -16.55
C ALA A 40 21.75 -5.06 -16.68
N MET A 41 22.07 -4.49 -17.86
CA MET A 41 21.71 -3.12 -18.21
C MET A 41 20.46 -3.13 -19.11
N PRO A 42 19.52 -2.17 -18.94
CA PRO A 42 18.42 -1.99 -19.89
C PRO A 42 18.92 -1.51 -21.27
N THR A 43 18.12 -1.79 -22.30
CA THR A 43 18.36 -1.24 -23.65
C THR A 43 18.10 0.26 -23.69
N VAL A 44 18.60 0.94 -24.73
CA VAL A 44 18.40 2.38 -24.92
C VAL A 44 16.91 2.75 -24.96
N ASP A 45 16.08 1.97 -25.64
CA ASP A 45 14.63 2.21 -25.69
C ASP A 45 13.99 2.15 -24.30
N ASN A 46 14.39 1.15 -23.49
CA ASN A 46 13.91 1.00 -22.12
C ASN A 46 14.39 2.16 -21.24
N LEU A 47 15.62 2.63 -21.42
CA LEU A 47 16.14 3.80 -20.71
C LEU A 47 15.36 5.08 -21.03
N VAL A 48 15.04 5.32 -22.32
CA VAL A 48 14.20 6.45 -22.75
C VAL A 48 12.79 6.33 -22.16
N TYR A 49 12.24 5.12 -22.10
CA TYR A 49 10.94 4.91 -21.49
C TYR A 49 10.97 5.17 -19.97
N LEU A 50 11.98 4.67 -19.26
CA LEU A 50 12.16 4.90 -17.84
C LEU A 50 12.33 6.39 -17.52
N SER A 51 13.08 7.13 -18.34
CA SER A 51 13.26 8.57 -18.18
C SER A 51 11.92 9.31 -18.27
N ARG A 52 11.08 8.94 -19.25
CA ARG A 52 9.72 9.50 -19.42
C ARG A 52 8.78 9.09 -18.29
N LEU A 53 8.81 7.82 -17.87
CA LEU A 53 7.95 7.28 -16.81
C LEU A 53 8.21 7.99 -15.47
N TYR A 54 9.49 8.22 -15.15
CA TYR A 54 9.90 8.85 -13.91
C TYR A 54 9.99 10.38 -13.99
N GLY A 55 10.01 10.95 -15.20
CA GLY A 55 10.12 12.39 -15.41
C GLY A 55 11.52 12.94 -15.08
N VAL A 56 12.55 12.12 -15.30
CA VAL A 56 13.97 12.47 -15.06
C VAL A 56 14.74 12.47 -16.38
N SER A 57 15.82 13.24 -16.48
CA SER A 57 16.70 13.17 -17.65
C SER A 57 17.45 11.83 -17.68
N LEU A 58 17.85 11.38 -18.88
CA LEU A 58 18.61 10.15 -19.03
C LEU A 58 19.96 10.23 -18.33
N ASP A 59 20.61 11.40 -18.40
CA ASP A 59 21.85 11.69 -17.68
C ASP A 59 21.66 11.56 -16.16
N ALA A 60 20.63 12.17 -15.59
CA ALA A 60 20.35 12.05 -14.15
C ALA A 60 20.00 10.62 -13.72
N LEU A 61 19.39 9.83 -14.61
CA LEU A 61 19.08 8.42 -14.37
C LEU A 61 20.37 7.58 -14.31
N LEU A 62 21.30 7.81 -15.24
CA LEU A 62 22.55 7.06 -15.39
C LEU A 62 23.72 7.59 -14.53
N ASP A 63 23.62 8.83 -14.05
CA ASP A 63 24.68 9.49 -13.30
C ASP A 63 25.04 8.67 -12.05
N THR A 64 26.23 8.08 -12.04
CA THR A 64 26.75 7.29 -10.91
C THR A 64 27.62 8.14 -9.98
N GLY A 65 27.67 9.46 -10.17
CA GLY A 65 28.61 10.35 -9.47
C GLY A 65 30.02 10.30 -10.06
N PHE A 66 30.17 9.82 -11.29
CA PHE A 66 31.42 9.94 -12.02
C PHE A 66 31.47 11.35 -12.62
N GLU A 67 32.03 12.30 -11.85
CA GLU A 67 32.56 13.53 -12.43
C GLU A 67 33.62 13.12 -13.47
N PRO A 68 33.39 13.32 -14.78
CA PRO A 68 34.51 13.29 -15.68
C PRO A 68 35.35 14.50 -15.28
N THR A 69 36.51 14.27 -14.66
CA THR A 69 37.56 15.28 -14.60
C THR A 69 38.02 15.51 -16.05
N LEU A 70 37.24 16.27 -16.80
CA LEU A 70 37.65 16.82 -18.08
C LEU A 70 38.81 17.78 -17.77
N PRO A 71 40.01 17.58 -18.34
CA PRO A 71 41.05 18.59 -18.29
C PRO A 71 40.50 19.88 -18.90
N ASN A 72 40.65 20.98 -18.15
CA ASN A 72 40.22 22.32 -18.51
C ASN A 72 40.58 22.67 -19.96
N ALA A 73 39.57 22.74 -20.83
CA ALA A 73 39.70 23.23 -22.20
C ALA A 73 38.99 24.58 -22.30
N GLN A 74 39.58 25.59 -21.66
CA GLN A 74 39.37 26.98 -22.02
C GLN A 74 40.15 27.25 -23.31
N ASP A 75 39.57 26.92 -24.46
CA ASP A 75 39.89 27.58 -25.72
C ASP A 75 38.61 27.70 -26.54
N ALA A 76 38.25 28.95 -26.78
CA ALA A 76 37.03 29.39 -27.43
C ALA A 76 37.05 29.10 -28.94
N ALA A 77 35.89 28.79 -29.52
CA ALA A 77 35.11 29.77 -30.31
C ALA A 77 34.05 29.10 -31.22
N MET A 78 32.86 29.73 -31.20
CA MET A 78 31.87 29.85 -32.28
C MET A 78 31.06 28.62 -32.78
N THR A 79 29.82 28.58 -32.28
CA THR A 79 28.54 28.17 -32.93
C THR A 79 28.34 28.94 -34.27
N PRO A 80 27.33 28.64 -35.15
CA PRO A 80 26.15 27.79 -34.96
C PRO A 80 25.69 26.94 -36.17
N GLU A 81 24.85 25.93 -35.94
CA GLU A 81 23.75 25.60 -36.86
C GLU A 81 22.68 24.73 -36.16
N GLN A 82 21.43 25.13 -36.31
CA GLN A 82 20.21 24.59 -35.72
C GLN A 82 19.54 23.60 -36.69
N GLU A 83 18.97 22.51 -36.18
CA GLU A 83 17.82 21.78 -36.76
C GLU A 83 17.16 20.99 -35.61
N ASP A 84 16.11 21.55 -34.98
CA ASP A 84 14.67 21.22 -35.18
C ASP A 84 14.38 19.74 -34.84
N ASP A 85 13.68 19.37 -33.76
CA ASP A 85 12.25 19.60 -33.55
C ASP A 85 11.88 19.59 -32.05
N SER A 86 11.21 20.67 -31.64
CA SER A 86 10.14 20.76 -30.63
C SER A 86 9.88 19.59 -29.65
N VAL A 87 10.60 19.49 -28.52
CA VAL A 87 9.99 19.03 -27.23
C VAL A 87 10.70 19.68 -26.03
N HIS A 88 10.70 21.01 -25.99
CA HIS A 88 11.03 21.76 -24.77
C HIS A 88 9.79 22.51 -24.28
N SER A 89 8.74 21.77 -23.95
CA SER A 89 7.68 22.31 -23.09
C SER A 89 7.88 21.80 -21.68
N ALA A 90 8.54 22.65 -20.89
CA ALA A 90 8.33 22.85 -19.46
C ALA A 90 8.03 21.59 -18.64
N ILE A 91 9.04 21.06 -17.95
CA ILE A 91 8.78 20.33 -16.71
C ILE A 91 9.44 21.05 -15.53
N ASN A 92 8.66 21.99 -14.98
CA ASN A 92 8.85 22.51 -13.64
C ASN A 92 8.58 21.39 -12.62
N VAL A 93 9.53 20.45 -12.45
CA VAL A 93 9.43 19.34 -11.48
C VAL A 93 10.00 19.79 -10.14
N ARG A 94 9.29 20.67 -9.42
CA ARG A 94 9.55 20.86 -7.98
C ARG A 94 8.33 20.76 -7.09
N SER A 95 7.12 20.49 -7.59
CA SER A 95 5.93 20.50 -6.72
C SER A 95 4.80 19.58 -7.19
N CYS A 96 4.88 18.30 -6.81
CA CYS A 96 3.69 17.41 -6.75
C CYS A 96 3.72 16.40 -5.59
N ARG A 97 4.78 16.41 -4.75
CA ARG A 97 5.02 15.38 -3.73
C ARG A 97 4.20 15.54 -2.44
N ARG A 98 3.77 16.76 -2.10
CA ARG A 98 3.10 17.03 -0.80
C ARG A 98 1.57 17.05 -0.84
N ILE A 99 0.96 17.25 -2.01
CA ILE A 99 -0.48 17.46 -2.12
C ILE A 99 -1.26 16.13 -2.09
N LYS A 100 -0.74 15.06 -2.74
CA LYS A 100 -1.47 13.77 -2.84
C LYS A 100 -1.45 12.92 -1.57
N VAL A 101 -0.42 13.05 -0.72
CA VAL A 101 -0.29 12.25 0.50
C VAL A 101 -1.27 12.73 1.59
N MET A 102 -1.53 14.03 1.68
CA MET A 102 -2.45 14.59 2.68
C MET A 102 -3.93 14.25 2.40
N THR A 103 -4.34 14.10 1.14
CA THR A 103 -5.74 13.80 0.80
C THR A 103 -6.14 12.36 1.08
N ILE A 104 -5.22 11.40 0.94
CA ILE A 104 -5.49 9.97 1.15
C ILE A 104 -5.63 9.67 2.66
N ALA A 105 -4.80 10.28 3.50
CA ALA A 105 -4.85 10.10 4.95
C ALA A 105 -6.17 10.64 5.57
N ALA A 106 -6.67 11.78 5.08
CA ALA A 106 -7.94 12.34 5.53
C ALA A 106 -9.15 11.45 5.15
N GLY A 107 -9.14 10.86 3.96
CA GLY A 107 -10.20 9.96 3.50
C GLY A 107 -10.31 8.68 4.34
N ILE A 108 -9.17 8.08 4.70
CA ILE A 108 -9.14 6.87 5.55
C ILE A 108 -9.66 7.18 6.96
N ALA A 109 -9.28 8.32 7.55
CA ALA A 109 -9.77 8.74 8.85
C ALA A 109 -11.29 8.97 8.86
N ALA A 110 -11.84 9.59 7.81
CA ALA A 110 -13.28 9.80 7.67
C ALA A 110 -14.04 8.47 7.50
N LEU A 111 -13.48 7.52 6.72
CA LEU A 111 -14.06 6.19 6.55
C LEU A 111 -14.08 5.41 7.88
N LEU A 112 -12.98 5.41 8.63
CA LEU A 112 -12.89 4.76 9.93
C LEU A 112 -13.87 5.37 10.94
N LEU A 113 -14.01 6.71 10.94
CA LEU A 113 -14.95 7.40 11.80
C LEU A 113 -16.41 7.07 11.44
N ALA A 114 -16.74 6.99 10.15
CA ALA A 114 -18.07 6.58 9.70
C ALA A 114 -18.39 5.12 10.08
N VAL A 115 -17.44 4.21 9.90
CA VAL A 115 -17.60 2.79 10.30
C VAL A 115 -17.77 2.67 11.82
N MET A 116 -17.00 3.42 12.60
CA MET A 116 -17.11 3.46 14.06
C MET A 116 -18.48 3.96 14.52
N ILE A 117 -19.03 5.00 13.87
CA ILE A 117 -20.39 5.49 14.14
C ILE A 117 -21.44 4.42 13.81
N VAL A 118 -21.32 3.72 12.68
CA VAL A 118 -22.26 2.64 12.30
C VAL A 118 -22.22 1.50 13.30
N VAL A 119 -21.03 1.11 13.75
CA VAL A 119 -20.86 0.08 14.79
C VAL A 119 -21.49 0.54 16.11
N LEU A 120 -21.23 1.78 16.55
CA LEU A 120 -21.85 2.36 17.75
C LEU A 120 -23.38 2.49 17.64
N MET A 121 -23.91 2.74 16.45
CA MET A 121 -25.35 2.84 16.21
C MET A 121 -26.06 1.48 16.24
N TRP A 122 -25.35 0.39 15.95
CA TRP A 122 -25.87 -0.98 16.04
C TRP A 122 -25.72 -1.61 17.44
N ILE A 123 -24.76 -1.15 18.24
CA ILE A 123 -24.50 -1.66 19.60
C ILE A 123 -25.69 -1.55 20.60
N PRO A 124 -26.55 -0.50 20.60
CA PRO A 124 -27.58 -0.36 21.64
C PRO A 124 -28.79 -1.30 21.50
N LEU A 125 -28.85 -2.20 20.50
CA LEU A 125 -29.93 -3.19 20.40
C LEU A 125 -29.48 -4.64 20.65
N THR A 126 -28.18 -4.90 20.75
CA THR A 126 -27.67 -6.28 20.88
C THR A 126 -27.21 -6.64 22.29
N THR A 127 -27.37 -5.75 23.27
CA THR A 127 -27.03 -6.01 24.68
C THR A 127 -28.22 -5.84 25.63
N HIS A 128 -29.45 -6.09 25.17
CA HIS A 128 -30.54 -6.48 26.06
C HIS A 128 -30.63 -8.00 26.10
N GLY A 129 -29.58 -8.63 26.63
CA GLY A 129 -29.63 -10.01 27.10
C GLY A 129 -30.38 -10.08 28.43
N GLU A 130 -31.68 -9.85 28.39
CA GLU A 130 -32.60 -10.28 29.45
C GLU A 130 -33.73 -11.06 28.79
N LEU A 131 -33.48 -12.35 28.55
CA LEU A 131 -34.55 -13.31 28.45
C LEU A 131 -34.48 -14.14 29.73
N GLN A 132 -35.44 -13.86 30.60
CA GLN A 132 -35.80 -14.67 31.75
C GLN A 132 -35.65 -16.16 31.44
N ASN A 133 -35.10 -16.88 32.42
CA ASN A 133 -35.33 -18.29 32.74
C ASN A 133 -36.08 -19.08 31.64
N GLN A 134 -35.34 -19.92 30.91
CA GLN A 134 -35.83 -20.66 29.74
C GLN A 134 -36.74 -21.84 30.09
N ASP A 135 -37.25 -21.93 31.31
CA ASP A 135 -38.30 -22.88 31.69
C ASP A 135 -39.53 -22.08 32.08
N GLY A 136 -40.32 -21.66 31.09
CA GLY A 136 -41.59 -20.94 31.26
C GLY A 136 -42.71 -21.76 31.94
N ILE A 137 -42.34 -22.73 32.79
CA ILE A 137 -43.25 -23.49 33.63
C ILE A 137 -43.22 -22.79 35.00
N PRO A 138 -44.35 -22.27 35.52
CA PRO A 138 -44.40 -21.90 36.93
C PRO A 138 -44.06 -23.15 37.75
N MET A 139 -43.25 -23.03 38.81
CA MET A 139 -43.04 -24.16 39.72
C MET A 139 -44.41 -24.57 40.29
N VAL A 140 -45.00 -25.61 39.71
CA VAL A 140 -46.10 -26.34 40.32
C VAL A 140 -45.45 -27.26 41.34
N PRO A 141 -45.82 -27.19 42.62
CA PRO A 141 -45.38 -28.19 43.59
C PRO A 141 -45.80 -29.56 43.04
N ILE A 142 -44.82 -30.42 42.75
CA ILE A 142 -45.16 -31.83 42.51
C ILE A 142 -45.52 -32.36 43.89
N GLU A 143 -46.82 -32.46 44.10
CA GLU A 143 -47.45 -33.09 45.24
C GLU A 143 -47.52 -34.60 44.93
N ASP A 144 -46.94 -35.40 45.81
CA ASP A 144 -47.22 -36.82 45.87
C ASP A 144 -48.73 -37.04 46.18
N LEU A 145 -49.23 -38.28 46.11
CA LEU A 145 -50.65 -38.61 46.40
C LEU A 145 -51.12 -38.18 47.82
N GLU A 146 -50.20 -37.67 48.65
CA GLU A 146 -50.42 -37.12 49.99
C GLU A 146 -50.26 -35.59 50.09
N GLY A 147 -49.96 -34.86 49.01
CA GLY A 147 -50.01 -33.40 48.98
C GLY A 147 -48.77 -32.65 49.50
N LYS A 148 -47.57 -33.25 49.49
CA LYS A 148 -46.33 -32.60 50.00
C LYS A 148 -45.36 -32.25 48.87
N PRO A 149 -44.63 -31.12 48.95
CA PRO A 149 -43.73 -30.70 47.90
C PRO A 149 -42.50 -31.62 47.81
N VAL A 150 -42.30 -32.25 46.64
CA VAL A 150 -41.14 -33.12 46.38
C VAL A 150 -39.89 -32.29 46.09
N VAL A 151 -38.90 -32.39 46.99
CA VAL A 151 -37.56 -31.78 46.82
C VAL A 151 -36.64 -32.75 46.08
N PRO A 152 -35.97 -32.35 44.98
CA PRO A 152 -34.98 -33.19 44.31
C PRO A 152 -33.80 -33.44 45.26
N THR A 153 -33.65 -34.70 45.69
CA THR A 153 -32.50 -35.10 46.50
C THR A 153 -31.34 -35.40 45.55
N GLU A 154 -30.36 -34.50 45.53
CA GLU A 154 -29.02 -34.73 44.99
C GLU A 154 -28.40 -35.95 45.69
N ARG A 155 -28.61 -37.15 45.15
CA ARG A 155 -27.99 -38.38 45.61
C ARG A 155 -27.48 -39.20 44.44
N PHE A 156 -26.43 -38.68 43.81
CA PHE A 156 -25.47 -39.50 43.08
C PHE A 156 -24.06 -39.24 43.63
N SER A 157 -23.79 -39.76 44.84
CA SER A 157 -22.41 -40.06 45.23
C SER A 157 -22.09 -41.47 44.73
N LEU A 158 -21.56 -41.56 43.51
CA LEU A 158 -20.91 -42.78 43.03
C LEU A 158 -19.46 -42.75 43.51
N ASN A 159 -19.27 -43.21 44.74
CA ASN A 159 -18.00 -43.77 45.17
C ASN A 159 -17.84 -45.15 44.51
N TRP A 160 -16.94 -45.24 43.55
CA TRP A 160 -16.29 -46.48 43.13
C TRP A 160 -14.78 -46.26 43.07
#